data_AF-A0A2R6JKF2-F1
#
_entry.id   AF-A0A2R6JKF2-F1
#
_cell.length_a   1.000
_cell.length_b   1.000
_cell.length_c   1.000
_cell.angle_alpha   90.00
_cell.angle_beta   90.00
_cell.angle_gamma   90.00
#
_symmetry.space_group_name_H-M   'P 1'
#
loop_
_entity.id
_entity.type
_entity.pdbx_description
1 polymer ?
#
loop_
_entity_poly.entity_id
_entity_poly.type
_entity_poly.pdbx_seq_one_letter_code
_entity_poly.pdbx_strand_id
1 'polypeptide(L)'
;MSSTETAVDDRLHREYVMDVRIVEVTEDGETRYAFEAPKHEGIAFDDPEDAELYADVYFDVNGFEEAGTGERGVPPVIIQAGRDTLAAYFLTHDSIDEQWVGSFMGVQPGKIVRYASRVRDRATNIRERLRERDLD
;
A
#
# COMPACT_ATOMS: atom_id res chain seq x y z
N MET A 1 -36.97 10.51 -10.90
CA MET A 1 -36.19 9.30 -10.54
C MET A 1 -35.19 9.76 -9.50
N SER A 2 -35.23 9.15 -8.32
CA SER A 2 -34.44 9.55 -7.16
C SER A 2 -33.05 8.95 -7.30
N SER A 3 -32.03 9.77 -7.50
CA SER A 3 -30.65 9.35 -7.26
C SER A 3 -30.38 9.63 -5.79
N THR A 4 -30.32 8.58 -4.98
CA THR A 4 -29.81 8.66 -3.61
C THR A 4 -28.32 8.95 -3.72
N GLU A 5 -27.93 10.20 -3.50
CA GLU A 5 -26.54 10.61 -3.35
C GLU A 5 -26.12 10.16 -1.95
N THR A 6 -25.53 8.96 -1.87
CA THR A 6 -24.85 8.51 -0.65
C THR A 6 -23.78 9.54 -0.35
N ALA A 7 -23.91 10.26 0.76
CA ALA A 7 -22.92 11.25 1.16
C ALA A 7 -21.65 10.50 1.55
N VAL A 8 -20.70 10.42 0.63
CA VAL A 8 -19.36 9.91 0.89
C VAL A 8 -18.63 10.98 1.71
N ASP A 9 -18.40 10.70 3.00
CA ASP A 9 -17.60 11.58 3.87
C ASP A 9 -16.13 11.19 3.72
N ASP A 10 -15.50 11.68 2.64
CA ASP A 10 -14.09 11.45 2.39
C ASP A 10 -13.25 12.28 3.37
N ARG A 11 -12.55 11.59 4.27
CA ARG A 11 -11.63 12.25 5.22
C ARG A 11 -10.20 11.87 4.91
N LEU A 12 -9.30 12.86 4.93
CA LEU A 12 -7.89 12.58 4.75
C LEU A 12 -7.36 11.75 5.94
N HIS A 13 -6.96 10.52 5.68
CA HIS A 13 -6.27 9.67 6.66
C HIS A 13 -4.80 10.04 6.74
N ARG A 14 -4.13 10.08 5.57
CA ARG A 14 -2.70 10.37 5.48
C ARG A 14 -2.31 10.96 4.13
N GLU A 15 -1.50 12.01 4.16
CA GLU A 15 -0.95 12.65 2.97
C GLU A 15 0.56 12.40 2.86
N TYR A 16 1.02 12.15 1.65
CA TYR A 16 2.42 11.94 1.30
C TYR A 16 2.84 12.95 0.21
N VAL A 17 4.13 12.92 -0.15
CA VAL A 17 4.65 13.67 -1.30
C VAL A 17 4.10 13.12 -2.62
N MET A 18 4.29 13.85 -3.72
CA MET A 18 3.95 13.41 -5.09
C MET A 18 2.44 13.16 -5.29
N ASP A 19 1.58 13.92 -4.61
CA ASP A 19 0.12 13.80 -4.67
C ASP A 19 -0.40 12.39 -4.30
N VAL A 20 0.35 11.66 -3.46
CA VAL A 20 -0.04 10.35 -2.93
C VAL A 20 -0.74 10.55 -1.60
N ARG A 21 -1.89 9.91 -1.39
CA ARG A 21 -2.64 10.00 -0.14
C ARG A 21 -3.47 8.75 0.13
N ILE A 22 -3.91 8.63 1.38
CA ILE A 22 -4.90 7.66 1.83
C ILE A 22 -6.09 8.47 2.36
N VAL A 23 -7.28 8.13 1.88
CA VAL A 23 -8.54 8.73 2.31
C VAL A 23 -9.41 7.68 3.00
N GLU A 24 -9.98 8.03 4.14
CA GLU A 24 -11.06 7.28 4.79
C GLU A 24 -12.35 7.51 4.01
N VAL A 25 -12.94 6.42 3.54
CA VAL A 25 -14.20 6.39 2.83
C VAL A 25 -15.18 5.59 3.68
N THR A 26 -16.22 6.23 4.20
CA THR A 26 -17.29 5.55 4.94
C THR A 26 -18.53 5.37 4.07
N GLU A 27 -18.86 4.12 3.75
CA GLU A 27 -20.05 3.73 3.01
C GLU A 27 -20.85 2.71 3.82
N ASP A 28 -22.16 2.93 3.99
CA ASP A 28 -23.07 2.03 4.73
C ASP A 28 -22.61 1.63 6.15
N GLY A 29 -21.77 2.46 6.78
CA GLY A 29 -21.24 2.25 8.13
C GLY A 29 -19.94 1.43 8.17
N GLU A 30 -19.45 0.98 7.02
CA GLU A 30 -18.12 0.39 6.86
C GLU A 30 -17.13 1.48 6.47
N THR A 31 -15.97 1.53 7.13
CA THR A 31 -14.89 2.47 6.79
C THR A 31 -13.79 1.70 6.07
N ARG A 32 -13.40 2.18 4.90
CA ARG A 32 -12.26 1.69 4.13
C ARG A 32 -11.25 2.80 3.90
N TYR A 33 -10.02 2.43 3.61
CA TYR A 33 -8.89 3.32 3.43
C TYR A 33 -8.45 3.24 1.98
N ALA A 34 -8.88 4.20 1.16
CA ALA A 34 -8.56 4.25 -0.26
C ALA A 34 -7.19 4.90 -0.49
N PHE A 35 -6.28 4.15 -1.11
CA PHE A 35 -4.99 4.64 -1.58
C PHE A 35 -5.16 5.31 -2.95
N GLU A 36 -4.71 6.56 -3.05
CA GLU A 36 -4.76 7.36 -4.26
C GLU A 36 -3.36 7.84 -4.67
N ALA A 37 -3.00 7.66 -5.93
CA ALA A 37 -1.78 8.20 -6.52
C ALA A 37 -1.98 8.56 -8.01
N PRO A 38 -1.27 9.56 -8.56
CA PRO A 38 -1.54 10.10 -9.91
C PRO A 38 -1.45 9.11 -11.10
N LYS A 39 -0.80 7.96 -10.92
CA LYS A 39 -0.61 6.93 -11.96
C LYS A 39 -1.00 5.54 -11.46
N HIS A 40 -1.92 5.48 -10.51
CA HIS A 40 -2.34 4.23 -9.88
C HIS A 40 -3.86 4.21 -9.85
N GLU A 41 -4.44 3.11 -10.32
CA GLU A 41 -5.87 2.88 -10.16
C GLU A 41 -6.12 2.60 -8.67
N GLY A 42 -6.91 3.46 -8.02
CA GLY A 42 -7.06 3.44 -6.57
C GLY A 42 -7.56 2.09 -6.04
N ILE A 43 -7.00 1.67 -4.91
CA ILE A 43 -7.35 0.44 -4.18
C ILE A 43 -7.75 0.83 -2.76
N ALA A 44 -8.72 0.13 -2.18
CA ALA A 44 -9.18 0.37 -0.81
C ALA A 44 -8.91 -0.83 0.10
N PHE A 45 -8.55 -0.55 1.34
CA PHE A 45 -8.22 -1.54 2.37
C PHE A 45 -9.20 -1.42 3.54
N ASP A 46 -9.46 -2.53 4.23
CA ASP A 46 -10.29 -2.52 5.45
C ASP A 46 -9.47 -2.10 6.70
N ASP A 47 -8.14 -2.29 6.67
CA ASP A 47 -7.20 -1.87 7.72
C ASP A 47 -6.34 -0.68 7.26
N PRO A 48 -6.23 0.41 8.05
CA PRO A 48 -5.33 1.52 7.72
C PRO A 48 -3.86 1.11 7.66
N GLU A 49 -3.40 0.16 8.49
CA GLU A 49 -2.00 -0.27 8.51
C GLU A 49 -1.59 -0.96 7.21
N ASP A 50 -2.52 -1.68 6.57
CA ASP A 50 -2.31 -2.30 5.27
C ASP A 50 -2.26 -1.26 4.16
N ALA A 51 -3.14 -0.25 4.21
CA ALA A 51 -3.11 0.88 3.27
C ALA A 51 -1.78 1.66 3.36
N GLU A 52 -1.30 1.90 4.59
CA GLU A 52 -0.01 2.56 4.80
C GLU A 52 1.17 1.70 4.33
N LEU A 53 1.15 0.40 4.59
CA LEU A 53 2.18 -0.52 4.11
C LEU A 53 2.18 -0.60 2.58
N TYR A 54 1.02 -0.56 1.95
CA TYR A 54 0.90 -0.49 0.50
C TYR A 54 1.51 0.80 -0.06
N ALA A 55 1.24 1.94 0.58
CA ALA A 55 1.90 3.20 0.23
C ALA A 55 3.43 3.10 0.39
N ASP A 56 3.93 2.44 1.45
CA ASP A 56 5.36 2.21 1.62
C ASP A 56 5.95 1.36 0.48
N VAL A 57 5.27 0.29 0.07
CA VAL A 57 5.67 -0.52 -1.10
C VAL A 57 5.69 0.34 -2.37
N TYR A 58 4.67 1.18 -2.57
CA TYR A 58 4.60 2.08 -3.72
C TYR A 58 5.82 3.01 -3.79
N PHE A 59 6.20 3.65 -2.68
CA PHE A 59 7.39 4.49 -2.64
C PHE A 59 8.69 3.70 -2.79
N ASP A 60 8.78 2.51 -2.20
CA ASP A 60 9.98 1.66 -2.23
C ASP A 60 10.38 1.27 -3.67
N VAL A 61 9.39 1.06 -4.54
CA VAL A 61 9.61 0.70 -5.95
C VAL A 61 9.44 1.86 -6.93
N ASN A 62 9.23 3.09 -6.42
CA ASN A 62 8.98 4.28 -7.22
C ASN A 62 7.74 4.14 -8.15
N GLY A 63 6.68 3.56 -7.59
CA GLY A 63 5.39 3.34 -8.22
C GLY A 63 5.27 2.01 -8.96
N PHE A 64 4.05 1.47 -9.01
CA PHE A 64 3.71 0.29 -9.78
C PHE A 64 2.24 0.31 -10.21
N GLU A 65 1.92 -0.51 -11.21
CA GLU A 65 0.55 -0.74 -11.70
C GLU A 65 0.16 -2.19 -11.40
N GLU A 66 -1.09 -2.38 -10.97
CA GLU A 66 -1.71 -3.70 -10.77
C GLU A 66 -2.52 -4.13 -11.99
N ALA A 67 -2.41 -3.42 -13.11
CA ALA A 67 -3.07 -3.84 -14.35
C ALA A 67 -2.62 -5.24 -14.78
N GLY A 68 -3.55 -6.21 -14.72
CA GLY A 68 -3.32 -7.60 -15.10
C GLY A 68 -2.66 -8.49 -14.03
N THR A 69 -2.49 -8.02 -12.79
CA THR A 69 -2.06 -8.91 -11.68
C THR A 69 -3.09 -9.99 -11.36
N GLY A 70 -4.39 -9.73 -11.52
CA GLY A 70 -5.42 -10.77 -11.38
C GLY A 70 -5.22 -12.00 -12.29
N GLU A 71 -4.53 -11.85 -13.42
CA GLU A 71 -4.15 -12.95 -14.33
C GLU A 71 -2.71 -13.43 -14.14
N ARG A 72 -1.80 -12.53 -13.73
CA ARG A 72 -0.34 -12.78 -13.70
C ARG A 72 0.24 -12.97 -12.30
N GLY A 73 -0.57 -12.80 -11.25
CA GLY A 73 -0.14 -12.84 -9.86
C GLY A 73 0.41 -11.50 -9.40
N VAL A 74 1.69 -11.47 -8.99
CA VAL A 74 2.33 -10.29 -8.40
C VAL A 74 2.88 -9.36 -9.49
N PRO A 75 2.85 -8.01 -9.34
CA PRO A 75 3.43 -7.12 -10.33
C PRO A 75 4.93 -7.43 -10.54
N PRO A 76 5.45 -7.46 -11.79
CA PRO A 76 6.85 -7.81 -12.04
C PRO A 76 7.86 -6.93 -11.30
N VAL A 77 7.54 -5.64 -11.11
CA VAL A 77 8.39 -4.69 -10.38
C VAL A 77 8.54 -5.05 -8.90
N ILE A 78 7.48 -5.58 -8.28
CA ILE A 78 7.51 -6.05 -6.88
C ILE A 78 8.42 -7.27 -6.76
N ILE A 79 8.33 -8.21 -7.70
CA ILE A 79 9.20 -9.40 -7.73
C ILE A 79 10.68 -8.98 -7.88
N GLN A 80 10.96 -8.01 -8.76
CA GLN A 80 12.31 -7.52 -9.03
C GLN A 80 12.91 -6.70 -7.89
N ALA A 81 12.08 -6.00 -7.12
CA ALA A 81 12.51 -5.24 -5.94
C ALA A 81 13.08 -6.14 -4.82
N GLY A 82 12.70 -7.42 -4.83
CA GLY A 82 13.30 -8.46 -4.00
C GLY A 82 12.38 -8.92 -2.87
N ARG A 83 12.94 -9.78 -2.03
CA ARG A 83 12.16 -10.56 -1.05
C ARG A 83 11.47 -9.69 0.00
N ASP A 84 12.11 -8.61 0.41
CA ASP A 84 11.60 -7.76 1.47
C ASP A 84 10.32 -7.04 1.00
N THR A 85 10.37 -6.47 -0.21
CA THR A 85 9.25 -5.79 -0.86
C THR A 85 8.14 -6.75 -1.24
N LEU A 86 8.47 -7.95 -1.76
CA LEU A 86 7.49 -8.98 -2.04
C LEU A 86 6.73 -9.42 -0.78
N ALA A 87 7.43 -9.54 0.36
CA ALA A 87 6.81 -9.90 1.62
C ALA A 87 5.88 -8.80 2.12
N ALA A 88 6.33 -7.54 2.06
CA ALA A 88 5.51 -6.38 2.42
C ALA A 88 4.26 -6.29 1.56
N TYR A 89 4.38 -6.47 0.24
CA TYR A 89 3.23 -6.48 -0.68
C TYR A 89 2.23 -7.59 -0.37
N PHE A 90 2.68 -8.79 -0.03
CA PHE A 90 1.73 -9.84 0.36
C PHE A 90 0.99 -9.52 1.66
N LEU A 91 1.64 -8.86 2.61
CA LEU A 91 1.00 -8.47 3.87
C LEU A 91 -0.09 -7.40 3.69
N THR A 92 -0.16 -6.71 2.55
CA THR A 92 -1.25 -5.74 2.30
C THR A 92 -2.54 -6.41 1.81
N HIS A 93 -2.53 -7.73 1.60
CA HIS A 93 -3.73 -8.47 1.22
C HIS A 93 -4.46 -8.96 2.48
N ASP A 94 -5.75 -8.62 2.58
CA ASP A 94 -6.64 -8.90 3.71
C ASP A 94 -6.56 -10.36 4.26
N SER A 95 -6.37 -11.35 3.39
CA SER A 95 -6.33 -12.76 3.79
C SER A 95 -4.92 -13.33 4.03
N ILE A 96 -3.88 -12.49 4.06
CA ILE A 96 -2.48 -12.94 4.09
C ILE A 96 -1.73 -12.39 5.31
N ASP A 97 -1.43 -13.26 6.25
CA ASP A 97 -0.67 -12.95 7.47
C ASP A 97 0.82 -13.31 7.36
N GLU A 98 1.64 -12.90 8.34
CA GLU A 98 3.06 -13.17 8.35
C GLU A 98 3.41 -14.66 8.47
N GLN A 99 2.49 -15.48 8.99
CA GLN A 99 2.62 -16.92 9.11
C GLN A 99 2.52 -17.56 7.71
N TRP A 100 1.54 -17.14 6.93
CA TRP A 100 1.35 -17.58 5.55
C TRP A 100 2.53 -17.15 4.69
N VAL A 101 2.93 -15.87 4.73
CA VAL A 101 4.08 -15.37 3.96
C VAL A 101 5.35 -16.08 4.37
N GLY A 102 5.55 -16.31 5.67
CA GLY A 102 6.68 -17.06 6.19
C GLY A 102 6.75 -18.48 5.61
N SER A 103 5.62 -19.18 5.60
CA SER A 103 5.49 -20.51 4.99
C SER A 103 5.80 -20.49 3.48
N PHE A 104 5.16 -19.58 2.74
CA PHE A 104 5.38 -19.38 1.30
C PHE A 104 6.86 -19.12 0.98
N MET A 105 7.52 -18.30 1.79
CA MET A 105 8.90 -17.87 1.59
C MET A 105 9.95 -18.80 2.20
N GLY A 106 9.56 -19.83 2.96
CA GLY A 106 10.45 -20.72 3.68
C GLY A 106 11.25 -20.02 4.80
N VAL A 107 10.64 -19.08 5.52
CA VAL A 107 11.29 -18.31 6.61
C VAL A 107 10.36 -18.16 7.81
N GLN A 108 10.93 -17.87 8.98
CA GLN A 108 10.12 -17.64 10.19
C GLN A 108 9.29 -16.35 10.09
N PRO A 109 8.09 -16.30 10.71
CA PRO A 109 7.21 -15.13 10.68
C PRO A 109 7.88 -13.84 11.18
N GLY A 110 8.70 -13.93 12.24
CA GLY A 110 9.47 -12.78 12.74
C GLY A 110 10.48 -12.22 11.72
N LYS A 111 10.87 -12.98 10.69
CA LYS A 111 11.68 -12.48 9.57
C LYS A 111 10.83 -11.67 8.58
N ILE A 112 9.57 -12.05 8.38
CA ILE A 112 8.61 -11.32 7.53
C ILE A 112 8.33 -9.94 8.11
N VAL A 113 8.09 -9.85 9.42
CA VAL A 113 7.90 -8.54 10.11
C VAL A 113 9.14 -7.64 9.91
N ARG A 114 10.35 -8.20 9.97
CA ARG A 114 11.59 -7.46 9.69
C ARG A 114 11.72 -7.00 8.24
N TYR A 115 11.19 -7.77 7.30
CA TYR A 115 11.16 -7.39 5.88
C TYR A 115 10.24 -6.19 5.67
N ALA A 116 9.01 -6.24 6.20
CA ALA A 116 8.08 -5.11 6.16
C ALA A 116 8.71 -3.85 6.79
N SER A 117 9.29 -3.97 7.99
CA SER A 117 9.97 -2.84 8.65
C SER A 117 11.03 -2.17 7.76
N ARG A 118 11.85 -2.93 7.03
CA ARG A 118 12.87 -2.33 6.15
C ARG A 118 12.26 -1.62 4.95
N VAL A 119 11.12 -2.10 4.43
CA VAL A 119 10.39 -1.42 3.36
C VAL A 119 9.86 -0.09 3.89
N ARG A 120 9.23 -0.08 5.08
CA ARG A 120 8.76 1.14 5.76
C ARG A 120 9.90 2.16 5.96
N ASP A 121 11.06 1.68 6.41
CA ASP A 121 12.26 2.53 6.60
C ASP A 121 12.74 3.14 5.26
N ARG A 122 12.86 2.32 4.20
CA ARG A 122 13.29 2.82 2.89
C ARG A 122 12.31 3.82 2.30
N ALA A 123 11.01 3.53 2.37
CA ALA A 123 9.96 4.42 1.91
C ALA A 123 9.97 5.75 2.67
N THR A 124 10.18 5.72 3.99
CA THR A 124 10.32 6.94 4.81
C THR A 124 11.51 7.78 4.37
N ASN A 125 12.69 7.17 4.23
CA ASN A 125 13.89 7.87 3.73
C ASN A 125 13.72 8.42 2.31
N ILE A 126 12.95 7.75 1.45
CA ILE A 126 12.63 8.24 0.09
C ILE A 126 11.77 9.51 0.20
N ARG A 127 10.69 9.46 0.97
CA ARG A 127 9.77 10.59 1.14
C ARG A 127 10.45 11.80 1.79
N GLU A 128 11.30 11.58 2.80
CA GLU A 128 12.07 12.66 3.43
C GLU A 128 12.99 13.37 2.43
N ARG A 129 13.77 12.61 1.64
CA ARG A 129 14.63 13.17 0.60
C ARG A 129 13.85 13.90 -0.50
N LEU A 130 12.64 13.48 -0.82
CA LEU A 130 11.79 14.19 -1.78
C LEU A 130 11.33 15.54 -1.21
N ARG A 131 10.89 15.57 0.05
CA ARG A 131 10.52 16.83 0.72
C ARG A 131 11.68 17.81 0.77
N GLU A 132 12.89 17.34 1.08
CA GLU A 132 14.08 18.18 1.11
C GLU A 132 14.39 18.80 -0.27
N ARG A 133 14.16 18.06 -1.35
CA ARG A 133 14.41 18.53 -2.73
C ARG A 133 13.34 19.48 -3.27
N ASP A 134 12.11 19.39 -2.78
CA ASP A 134 11.01 20.30 -3.17
C ASP A 134 11.08 21.65 -2.42
N LEU A 135 11.95 21.76 -1.40
CA LEU A 135 12.19 22.99 -0.64
C LEU A 135 13.30 23.89 -1.22
N ASP A 136 14.00 23.43 -2.27
CA ASP A 136 15.03 24.16 -3.03
C ASP A 136 14.47 24.74 -4.35
#